data_AF-A0A254R6Z6-F1
#
_entry.id   AF-A0A254R6Z6-F1
#
_cell.length_a   1.000
_cell.length_b   1.000
_cell.length_c   1.000
_cell.angle_alpha   90.00
_cell.angle_beta   90.00
_cell.angle_gamma   90.00
#
_symmetry.space_group_name_H-M   'P 1'
#
loop_
_entity.id
_entity.type
_entity.pdbx_description
1 polymer ?
#
loop_
_entity_poly.entity_id
_entity_poly.type
_entity_poly.pdbx_seq_one_letter_code
_entity_poly.pdbx_strand_id
1 'polypeptide(L)'
;MNDVCDRISEALSLPGVAIFQYDLRHRTSPVFFGSHVYQTQEVAHLRSEFFSGQVWQDSGAYKVAARAPVGAVMTEAALMGLDDAAELPPNSFRERLLQATGARARTVTKLNSVGPFLDCVITNDALEPAVASPAFRAWAPNLVPLLALAMEGQRVVTSLADGYAALKTLFDRLNIGVAFMAPDDHVLLANPTFRAMAAEGDCVTLSGERLECADIDDARALAAALNGALRGDLPANRTVLILRRRSGGLPMIARVVPVKDGDLGHAHMAMLVLIDPEEDTHVTARGLDAFHLLTPAELEVCDLIVKGFRTDEVAELRQTKLQTTRSQIKDAMAKLMCDTRLDMLRLALATSPNLIRQESEPHLQAKVQ
;
A
#
# COMPACT_ATOMS: atom_id res chain seq x y z
N MET A 1 10.99 15.19 13.88
CA MET A 1 10.48 15.09 15.26
C MET A 1 11.56 14.62 16.25
N ASN A 2 12.59 13.87 15.83
CA ASN A 2 13.76 13.58 16.68
C ASN A 2 14.45 14.87 17.19
N ASP A 3 14.75 15.82 16.30
CA ASP A 3 15.33 17.11 16.69
C ASP A 3 14.44 17.91 17.67
N VAL A 4 13.12 17.71 17.62
CA VAL A 4 12.19 18.31 18.58
C VAL A 4 12.37 17.67 19.95
N CYS A 5 12.52 16.35 20.01
CA CYS A 5 12.83 15.64 21.26
C CYS A 5 14.17 16.12 21.83
N ASP A 6 15.20 16.30 21.01
CA ASP A 6 16.51 16.84 21.43
C ASP A 6 16.38 18.23 22.05
N ARG A 7 15.70 19.14 21.37
CA ARG A 7 15.49 20.50 21.87
C ARG A 7 14.68 20.53 23.18
N ILE A 8 13.69 19.65 23.34
CA ILE A 8 12.95 19.53 24.61
C ILE A 8 13.88 18.99 25.70
N SER A 9 14.67 17.96 25.40
CA SER A 9 15.64 17.36 26.31
C SER A 9 16.63 18.41 26.84
N GLU A 10 17.22 19.20 25.94
CA GLU A 10 18.17 20.26 26.28
C GLU A 10 17.52 21.41 27.05
N ALA A 11 16.40 21.95 26.55
CA ALA A 11 15.74 23.10 27.14
C ALA A 11 15.23 22.84 28.56
N LEU A 12 14.82 21.60 28.85
CA LEU A 12 14.29 21.20 30.15
C LEU A 12 15.30 20.40 31.00
N SER A 13 16.53 20.23 30.51
CA SER A 13 17.58 19.44 31.16
C SER A 13 17.12 18.02 31.52
N LEU A 14 16.34 17.40 30.62
CA LEU A 14 15.83 16.05 30.80
C LEU A 14 16.82 15.03 30.22
N PRO A 15 17.15 13.94 30.94
CA PRO A 15 17.99 12.86 30.44
C PRO A 15 17.49 12.19 29.15
N GLY A 16 16.18 12.19 28.92
CA GLY A 16 15.60 11.63 27.71
C GLY A 16 14.17 12.07 27.46
N VAL A 17 13.80 12.21 26.20
CA VAL A 17 12.43 12.52 25.76
C VAL A 17 12.10 11.62 24.58
N ALA A 18 10.91 11.02 24.59
CA ALA A 18 10.39 10.23 23.48
C ALA A 18 8.94 10.61 23.16
N ILE A 19 8.61 10.69 21.87
CA ILE A 19 7.26 10.93 21.36
C ILE A 19 6.90 9.76 20.44
N PHE A 20 5.79 9.09 20.71
CA PHE A 20 5.44 7.88 19.95
C PHE A 20 3.95 7.63 19.90
N GLN A 21 3.57 6.74 18.97
CA GLN A 21 2.23 6.17 18.85
C GLN A 21 2.26 4.76 19.42
N TYR A 22 1.38 4.43 20.35
CA TYR A 22 1.27 3.08 20.89
C TYR A 22 -0.05 2.42 20.50
N ASP A 23 0.06 1.25 19.87
CA ASP A 23 -1.09 0.41 19.54
C ASP A 23 -1.51 -0.42 20.76
N LEU A 24 -2.62 -0.04 21.39
CA LEU A 24 -3.15 -0.75 22.55
C LEU A 24 -3.64 -2.18 22.25
N ARG A 25 -3.91 -2.51 20.98
CA ARG A 25 -4.39 -3.82 20.53
C ARG A 25 -3.23 -4.76 20.25
N HIS A 26 -2.30 -4.32 19.40
CA HIS A 26 -1.16 -5.13 18.97
C HIS A 26 0.09 -4.94 19.82
N ARG A 27 0.07 -3.99 20.77
CA ARG A 27 1.15 -3.65 21.71
C ARG A 27 2.43 -3.15 21.03
N THR A 28 2.35 -2.76 19.76
CA THR A 28 3.45 -2.24 18.96
C THR A 28 3.46 -0.71 18.98
N SER A 29 4.58 -0.13 18.56
CA SER A 29 4.72 1.32 18.44
C SER A 29 5.08 1.71 17.01
N PRO A 30 4.11 1.87 16.09
CA PRO A 30 4.40 2.08 14.67
C PRO A 30 5.22 3.34 14.38
N VAL A 31 5.16 4.34 15.26
CA VAL A 31 5.91 5.58 15.17
C VAL A 31 6.62 5.81 16.49
N PHE A 32 7.92 6.10 16.43
CA PHE A 32 8.73 6.44 17.59
C PHE A 32 9.75 7.52 17.22
N PHE A 33 9.80 8.57 18.02
CA PHE A 33 10.80 9.62 17.97
C PHE A 33 11.42 9.76 19.35
N GLY A 34 12.72 9.99 19.41
CA GLY A 34 13.42 10.15 20.68
C GLY A 34 14.59 11.09 20.58
N SER A 35 14.94 11.70 21.71
CA SER A 35 16.15 12.49 21.84
C SER A 35 17.40 11.63 21.66
N HIS A 36 18.57 12.25 21.58
CA HIS A 36 19.84 11.67 21.17
C HIS A 36 20.13 10.35 21.89
N VAL A 37 19.81 10.26 23.18
CA VAL A 37 19.98 9.05 23.98
C VAL A 37 19.25 7.83 23.39
N TYR A 38 18.05 8.02 22.83
CA TYR A 38 17.26 6.98 22.17
C TYR A 38 17.75 6.65 20.76
N GLN A 39 18.65 7.44 20.20
CA GLN A 39 19.23 7.24 18.87
C GLN A 39 20.56 6.47 18.94
N THR A 40 21.17 6.38 20.12
CA THR A 40 22.42 5.64 20.36
C THR A 40 22.28 4.13 20.06
N GLN A 41 23.41 3.51 19.76
CA GLN A 41 23.47 2.06 19.55
C GLN A 41 23.16 1.27 20.82
N GLU A 42 23.48 1.84 21.99
CA GLU A 42 23.20 1.24 23.30
C GLU A 42 21.69 1.06 23.53
N VAL A 43 20.86 2.01 23.10
CA VAL A 43 19.40 1.96 23.25
C VAL A 43 18.70 1.36 22.01
N ALA A 44 19.43 1.05 20.93
CA ALA A 44 18.83 0.54 19.69
C ALA A 44 18.06 -0.77 19.88
N HIS A 45 18.51 -1.66 20.77
CA HIS A 45 17.82 -2.90 21.09
C HIS A 45 16.50 -2.63 21.84
N LEU A 46 16.49 -1.72 22.81
CA LEU A 46 15.29 -1.30 23.53
C LEU A 46 14.26 -0.66 22.59
N ARG A 47 14.73 0.13 21.61
CA ARG A 47 13.88 0.71 20.57
C ARG A 47 13.22 -0.38 19.71
N SER A 48 13.97 -1.43 19.35
CA SER A 48 13.44 -2.60 18.63
C SER A 48 12.38 -3.36 19.44
N GLU A 49 12.58 -3.52 20.74
CA GLU A 49 11.59 -4.12 21.65
C GLU A 49 10.27 -3.32 21.67
N PHE A 50 10.37 -1.98 21.61
CA PHE A 50 9.22 -1.07 21.51
C PHE A 50 8.44 -1.26 20.19
N PHE A 51 9.15 -1.38 19.07
CA PHE A 51 8.53 -1.61 17.76
C PHE A 51 7.86 -2.97 17.64
N SER A 52 8.49 -4.02 18.19
CA SER A 52 8.03 -5.41 18.10
C SER A 52 7.00 -5.81 19.16
N GLY A 53 6.66 -4.91 20.07
CA GLY A 53 5.66 -5.13 21.13
C GLY A 53 6.11 -6.04 22.27
N GLN A 54 7.42 -6.13 22.48
CA GLN A 54 8.01 -6.88 23.59
C GLN A 54 7.92 -6.14 24.93
N VAL A 55 7.51 -4.86 24.93
CA VAL A 55 7.30 -4.03 26.13
C VAL A 55 5.91 -4.27 26.76
N TRP A 56 5.55 -5.54 26.95
CA TRP A 56 4.23 -5.93 27.45
C TRP A 56 4.01 -5.59 28.93
N GLN A 57 5.08 -5.45 29.71
CA GLN A 57 5.03 -5.07 31.13
C GLN A 57 4.47 -3.64 31.32
N ASP A 58 4.65 -2.76 30.33
CA ASP A 58 4.08 -1.40 30.35
C ASP A 58 2.64 -1.34 29.78
N SER A 59 2.12 -2.42 29.18
CA SER A 59 0.80 -2.40 28.53
C SER A 59 -0.35 -2.05 29.47
N GLY A 60 -0.25 -2.41 30.76
CA GLY A 60 -1.22 -1.99 31.77
C GLY A 60 -1.22 -0.48 31.98
N ALA A 61 -0.02 0.11 32.13
CA ALA A 61 0.17 1.55 32.30
C ALA A 61 -0.31 2.34 31.07
N TYR A 62 -0.04 1.86 29.85
CA TYR A 62 -0.54 2.52 28.63
C TYR A 62 -2.07 2.51 28.52
N LYS A 63 -2.76 1.46 28.97
CA LYS A 63 -4.24 1.44 29.00
C LYS A 63 -4.80 2.49 29.97
N VAL A 64 -4.13 2.72 31.09
CA VAL A 64 -4.52 3.77 32.05
C VAL A 64 -4.22 5.15 31.45
N ALA A 65 -3.03 5.34 30.89
CA ALA A 65 -2.63 6.58 30.22
C ALA A 65 -3.60 6.96 29.08
N ALA A 66 -4.10 5.97 28.33
CA ALA A 66 -5.09 6.20 27.27
C ALA A 66 -6.43 6.78 27.78
N ARG A 67 -6.79 6.50 29.04
CA ARG A 67 -8.00 7.03 29.68
C ARG A 67 -7.75 8.32 30.46
N ALA A 68 -6.49 8.70 30.64
CA ALA A 68 -6.13 9.93 31.32
C ALA A 68 -6.60 11.17 30.54
N PRO A 69 -6.79 12.31 31.23
CA PRO A 69 -7.01 13.59 30.56
C PRO A 69 -5.83 13.94 29.65
N VAL A 70 -6.12 14.56 28.50
CA VAL A 70 -5.08 15.06 27.60
C VAL A 70 -4.24 16.11 28.33
N GLY A 71 -2.91 16.03 28.16
CA GLY A 71 -1.96 16.93 28.81
C GLY A 71 -1.67 16.62 30.28
N ALA A 72 -2.32 15.62 30.89
CA ALA A 72 -2.00 15.20 32.25
C ALA A 72 -0.63 14.52 32.31
N VAL A 73 0.31 15.10 33.05
CA VAL A 73 1.64 14.52 33.32
C VAL A 73 1.52 13.51 34.46
N MET A 74 1.64 12.23 34.13
CA MET A 74 1.48 11.12 35.09
C MET A 74 2.79 10.39 35.32
N THR A 75 3.09 10.09 36.58
CA THR A 75 4.19 9.19 36.97
C THR A 75 3.77 7.74 36.81
N GLU A 76 4.75 6.83 36.73
CA GLU A 76 4.45 5.40 36.68
C GLU A 76 3.66 4.90 37.89
N ALA A 77 4.00 5.36 39.10
CA ALA A 77 3.27 5.03 40.32
C ALA A 77 1.79 5.47 40.22
N ALA A 78 1.55 6.69 39.76
CA ALA A 78 0.19 7.22 39.58
C ALA A 78 -0.62 6.45 38.51
N LEU A 79 0.01 5.99 37.42
CA LEU A 79 -0.66 5.15 36.42
C LEU A 79 -1.07 3.78 36.98
N MET A 80 -0.34 3.28 37.97
CA MET A 80 -0.62 2.00 38.63
C MET A 80 -1.46 2.14 39.90
N GLY A 81 -1.83 3.38 40.29
CA GLY A 81 -2.59 3.64 41.51
C GLY A 81 -1.81 3.39 42.79
N LEU A 82 -0.49 3.55 42.76
CA LEU A 82 0.41 3.37 43.90
C LEU A 82 0.75 4.73 44.54
N ASP A 83 0.75 4.77 45.87
CA ASP A 83 1.12 5.95 46.65
C ASP A 83 2.65 6.08 46.81
N ASP A 84 3.38 4.96 46.75
CA ASP A 84 4.84 4.90 46.81
C ASP A 84 5.43 4.27 45.54
N ALA A 85 6.44 4.95 44.97
CA ALA A 85 7.19 4.46 43.83
C ALA A 85 8.05 3.22 44.14
N ALA A 86 8.39 2.97 45.41
CA ALA A 86 9.10 1.78 45.83
C ALA A 86 8.27 0.49 45.61
N GLU A 87 6.95 0.59 45.51
CA GLU A 87 6.04 -0.53 45.25
C GLU A 87 5.89 -0.87 43.76
N LEU A 88 6.59 -0.15 42.87
CA LEU A 88 6.53 -0.42 41.44
C LEU A 88 6.98 -1.86 41.13
N PRO A 89 6.19 -2.64 40.38
CA PRO A 89 6.55 -4.02 40.05
C PRO A 89 7.82 -4.06 39.20
N PRO A 90 8.62 -5.14 39.27
CA PRO A 90 9.82 -5.30 38.47
C PRO A 90 9.52 -5.17 36.97
N ASN A 91 10.35 -4.44 36.24
CA ASN A 91 10.16 -4.19 34.81
C ASN A 91 11.53 -4.11 34.14
N SER A 92 11.90 -5.18 33.44
CA SER A 92 13.26 -5.33 32.88
C SER A 92 13.53 -4.34 31.75
N PHE A 93 12.49 -3.92 31.03
CA PHE A 93 12.58 -2.88 30.03
C PHE A 93 12.84 -1.52 30.70
N ARG A 94 12.05 -1.17 31.72
CA ARG A 94 12.22 0.08 32.48
C ARG A 94 13.62 0.18 33.08
N GLU A 95 14.08 -0.87 33.76
CA GLU A 95 15.38 -0.88 34.43
C GLU A 95 16.53 -0.65 33.46
N ARG A 96 16.54 -1.35 32.32
CA ARG A 96 17.54 -1.14 31.26
C ARG A 96 17.45 0.24 30.64
N LEU A 97 16.24 0.77 30.43
CA LEU A 97 16.04 2.11 29.88
C LEU A 97 16.52 3.20 30.84
N LEU A 98 16.19 3.09 32.12
CA LEU A 98 16.63 4.03 33.16
C LEU A 98 18.15 4.01 33.30
N GLN A 99 18.76 2.81 33.28
CA GLN A 99 20.21 2.65 33.29
C GLN A 99 20.87 3.32 32.07
N ALA A 100 20.37 3.05 30.87
CA ALA A 100 20.94 3.60 29.63
C ALA A 100 20.75 5.12 29.50
N THR A 101 19.68 5.67 30.10
CA THR A 101 19.41 7.11 30.08
C THR A 101 19.98 7.86 31.29
N GLY A 102 20.48 7.15 32.31
CA GLY A 102 20.88 7.76 33.58
C GLY A 102 19.72 8.37 34.39
N ALA A 103 18.48 8.06 34.01
CA ALA A 103 17.29 8.55 34.66
C ALA A 103 16.90 7.67 35.86
N ARG A 104 16.10 8.24 36.75
CA ARG A 104 15.52 7.54 37.91
C ARG A 104 14.01 7.33 37.77
N ALA A 105 13.36 8.07 36.87
CA ALA A 105 11.91 8.07 36.72
C ALA A 105 11.50 8.22 35.25
N ARG A 106 10.27 7.78 34.94
CA ARG A 106 9.57 8.11 33.69
C ARG A 106 8.24 8.77 34.02
N THR A 107 7.85 9.75 33.22
CA THR A 107 6.48 10.26 33.19
C THR A 107 5.92 10.17 31.80
N VAL A 108 4.62 9.87 31.70
CA VAL A 108 3.88 9.87 30.44
C VAL A 108 2.90 11.03 30.42
N THR A 109 2.72 11.62 29.25
CA THR A 109 1.67 12.60 28.99
C THR A 109 0.96 12.22 27.70
N LYS A 110 -0.37 12.02 27.80
CA LYS A 110 -1.22 11.78 26.63
C LYS A 110 -1.37 13.07 25.82
N LEU A 111 -1.12 13.00 24.52
CA LEU A 111 -1.08 14.18 23.65
C LEU A 111 -2.44 14.57 23.07
N ASN A 112 -3.24 13.59 22.66
CA ASN A 112 -4.59 13.80 22.13
C ASN A 112 -5.47 12.56 22.38
N SER A 113 -6.73 12.61 21.93
CA SER A 113 -7.64 11.45 21.93
C SER A 113 -8.11 11.10 20.52
N VAL A 114 -7.30 11.39 19.51
CA VAL A 114 -7.65 11.27 18.09
C VAL A 114 -6.90 10.10 17.45
N GLY A 115 -7.64 9.25 16.72
CA GLY A 115 -7.07 8.15 15.97
C GLY A 115 -7.02 6.82 16.73
N PRO A 116 -6.48 5.77 16.09
CA PRO A 116 -6.53 4.40 16.62
C PRO A 116 -5.45 4.09 17.67
N PHE A 117 -4.45 4.97 17.81
CA PHE A 117 -3.28 4.77 18.67
C PHE A 117 -3.27 5.76 19.82
N LEU A 118 -2.59 5.39 20.91
CA LEU A 118 -2.27 6.31 21.99
C LEU A 118 -1.07 7.16 21.59
N ASP A 119 -1.30 8.46 21.36
CA ASP A 119 -0.23 9.43 21.17
C ASP A 119 0.25 9.93 22.53
N CYS A 120 1.53 9.72 22.83
CA CYS A 120 2.10 10.18 24.08
C CYS A 120 3.53 10.67 23.94
N VAL A 121 3.89 11.57 24.86
CA VAL A 121 5.26 11.93 25.15
C VAL A 121 5.66 11.30 26.48
N ILE A 122 6.81 10.62 26.49
CA ILE A 122 7.48 10.16 27.69
C ILE A 122 8.69 11.07 27.93
N THR A 123 8.87 11.46 29.18
CA THR A 123 10.08 12.10 29.64
C THR A 123 10.73 11.24 30.71
N ASN A 124 12.04 11.07 30.58
CA ASN A 124 12.88 10.43 31.57
C ASN A 124 13.45 11.53 32.46
N ASP A 125 13.41 11.33 33.77
CA ASP A 125 13.81 12.33 34.76
C ASP A 125 14.84 11.76 35.75
N ALA A 126 15.76 12.60 36.20
CA ALA A 126 16.71 12.30 37.28
C ALA A 126 16.07 12.47 38.68
N LEU A 127 14.84 13.01 38.75
CA LEU A 127 14.03 13.10 39.96
C LEU A 127 13.55 11.73 40.46
N GLU A 128 13.05 11.71 41.70
CA GLU A 128 12.46 10.49 42.28
C GLU A 128 11.21 10.04 41.50
N PRO A 129 10.94 8.72 41.38
CA PRO A 129 9.87 8.22 40.52
C PRO A 129 8.43 8.61 40.92
N ALA A 130 8.24 9.13 42.13
CA ALA A 130 6.97 9.71 42.57
C ALA A 130 6.77 11.17 42.11
N VAL A 131 7.83 11.83 41.63
CA VAL A 131 7.82 13.26 41.31
C VAL A 131 7.84 13.45 39.80
N ALA A 132 6.77 14.05 39.26
CA ALA A 132 6.78 14.51 37.88
C ALA A 132 7.63 15.76 37.72
N SER A 133 8.43 15.83 36.67
CA SER A 133 9.25 17.00 36.32
C SER A 133 8.47 18.31 36.45
N PRO A 134 8.81 19.21 37.40
CA PRO A 134 8.14 20.49 37.53
C PRO A 134 8.34 21.36 36.28
N ALA A 135 9.53 21.26 35.66
CA ALA A 135 9.87 21.96 34.44
C ALA A 135 8.97 21.51 33.28
N PHE A 136 8.86 20.20 33.04
CA PHE A 136 7.97 19.69 32.00
C PHE A 136 6.50 19.98 32.31
N ARG A 137 6.05 19.82 33.56
CA ARG A 137 4.67 20.10 33.97
C ARG A 137 4.28 21.56 33.72
N ALA A 138 5.19 22.50 33.91
CA ALA A 138 4.95 23.91 33.59
C ALA A 138 4.85 24.18 32.07
N TRP A 139 5.58 23.41 31.26
CA TRP A 139 5.59 23.55 29.80
C TRP A 139 4.49 22.76 29.09
N ALA A 140 4.01 21.68 29.70
CA ALA A 140 3.06 20.75 29.10
C ALA A 140 1.80 21.43 28.53
N PRO A 141 1.16 22.42 29.18
CA PRO A 141 -0.02 23.09 28.62
C PRO A 141 0.23 23.78 27.26
N ASN A 142 1.46 24.23 27.01
CA ASN A 142 1.82 24.92 25.76
C ASN A 142 2.44 23.95 24.73
N LEU A 143 3.21 22.97 25.20
CA LEU A 143 3.93 22.04 24.34
C LEU A 143 3.02 20.91 23.81
N VAL A 144 2.16 20.36 24.67
CA VAL A 144 1.30 19.22 24.32
C VAL A 144 0.40 19.50 23.11
N PRO A 145 -0.30 20.64 23.01
CA PRO A 145 -1.12 20.93 21.83
C PRO A 145 -0.34 20.96 20.51
N LEU A 146 0.91 21.48 20.54
CA LEU A 146 1.76 21.55 19.35
C LEU A 146 2.23 20.15 18.91
N LEU A 147 2.63 19.31 19.88
CA LEU A 147 3.01 17.93 19.61
C LEU A 147 1.82 17.11 19.09
N ALA A 148 0.64 17.29 19.70
CA ALA A 148 -0.60 16.66 19.27
C ALA A 148 -0.93 17.01 17.81
N LEU A 149 -0.89 18.29 17.46
CA LEU A 149 -1.14 18.75 16.09
C LEU A 149 -0.15 18.14 15.10
N ALA A 150 1.13 18.08 15.46
CA ALA A 150 2.14 17.48 14.59
C ALA A 150 1.91 15.97 14.37
N MET A 151 1.51 15.24 15.42
CA MET A 151 1.20 13.81 15.33
C MET A 151 -0.06 13.54 14.52
N GLU A 152 -1.09 14.34 14.70
CA GLU A 152 -2.33 14.26 13.90
C GLU A 152 -2.06 14.56 12.43
N GLY A 153 -1.32 15.64 12.14
CA GLY A 153 -0.92 16.00 10.78
C GLY A 153 -0.10 14.91 10.11
N GLN A 154 0.88 14.34 10.81
CA GLN A 154 1.67 13.22 10.30
C GLN A 154 0.77 12.02 9.95
N ARG A 155 -0.19 11.68 10.81
CA ARG A 155 -1.11 10.55 10.57
C ARG A 155 -1.93 10.75 9.29
N VAL A 156 -2.44 11.95 9.07
CA VAL A 156 -3.21 12.28 7.86
C VAL A 156 -2.33 12.12 6.62
N VAL A 157 -1.11 12.66 6.65
CA VAL A 157 -0.18 12.55 5.53
C VAL A 157 0.21 11.10 5.25
N THR A 158 0.55 10.33 6.28
CA THR A 158 0.89 8.91 6.12
C THR A 158 -0.29 8.11 5.57
N SER A 159 -1.51 8.33 6.10
CA SER A 159 -2.70 7.64 5.60
C SER A 159 -3.00 7.96 4.13
N LEU A 160 -2.78 9.21 3.71
CA LEU A 160 -2.91 9.60 2.31
C LEU A 160 -1.83 8.97 1.43
N ALA A 161 -0.59 8.94 1.91
CA ALA A 161 0.53 8.32 1.21
C ALA A 161 0.33 6.81 1.05
N ASP A 162 -0.13 6.11 2.09
CA ASP A 162 -0.42 4.68 2.06
C ASP A 162 -1.59 4.36 1.11
N GLY A 163 -2.67 5.16 1.18
CA GLY A 163 -3.80 5.03 0.26
C GLY A 163 -3.38 5.25 -1.19
N TYR A 164 -2.58 6.29 -1.45
CA TYR A 164 -2.03 6.56 -2.77
C TYR A 164 -1.11 5.42 -3.26
N ALA A 165 -0.23 4.90 -2.40
CA ALA A 165 0.66 3.80 -2.73
C ALA A 165 -0.11 2.51 -3.07
N ALA A 166 -1.18 2.21 -2.32
CA ALA A 166 -2.06 1.08 -2.61
C ALA A 166 -2.78 1.25 -3.96
N LEU A 167 -3.36 2.42 -4.22
CA LEU A 167 -4.00 2.73 -5.50
C LEU A 167 -3.03 2.65 -6.68
N LYS A 168 -1.82 3.22 -6.52
CA LYS A 168 -0.76 3.14 -7.52
C LYS A 168 -0.35 1.69 -7.77
N THR A 169 -0.22 0.88 -6.72
CA THR A 169 0.11 -0.55 -6.86
C THR A 169 -0.95 -1.29 -7.66
N LEU A 170 -2.24 -0.97 -7.47
CA LEU A 170 -3.32 -1.56 -8.28
C LEU A 170 -3.30 -1.07 -9.73
N PHE A 171 -3.08 0.23 -9.95
CA PHE A 171 -2.93 0.82 -11.27
C PHE A 171 -1.76 0.21 -12.06
N ASP A 172 -0.62 0.02 -11.40
CA ASP A 172 0.57 -0.60 -11.98
C ASP A 172 0.36 -2.08 -12.34
N ARG A 173 -0.63 -2.73 -11.71
CA ARG A 173 -0.97 -4.16 -11.95
C ARG A 173 -1.98 -4.36 -13.07
N LEU A 174 -2.53 -3.33 -13.69
CA LEU A 174 -3.46 -3.52 -14.80
C LEU A 174 -2.74 -4.18 -15.99
N ASN A 175 -3.34 -5.24 -16.55
CA ASN A 175 -2.83 -5.91 -17.75
C ASN A 175 -3.15 -5.16 -19.05
N ILE A 176 -3.67 -3.94 -18.95
CA ILE A 176 -3.95 -3.04 -20.07
C ILE A 176 -3.09 -1.79 -19.93
N GLY A 177 -2.70 -1.18 -21.04
CA GLY A 177 -1.98 0.09 -21.01
C GLY A 177 -2.94 1.21 -20.58
N VAL A 178 -2.63 1.93 -19.51
CA VAL A 178 -3.40 3.11 -19.10
C VAL A 178 -2.49 4.30 -18.90
N ALA A 179 -2.87 5.44 -19.50
CA ALA A 179 -2.20 6.72 -19.34
C ALA A 179 -3.22 7.85 -19.09
N PHE A 180 -2.86 8.80 -18.24
CA PHE A 180 -3.55 10.06 -18.06
C PHE A 180 -2.84 11.14 -18.88
N MET A 181 -3.61 11.80 -19.72
CA MET A 181 -3.15 12.77 -20.72
C MET A 181 -3.54 14.19 -20.31
N ALA A 182 -2.57 15.10 -20.43
CA ALA A 182 -2.77 16.54 -20.36
C ALA A 182 -3.24 17.12 -21.71
N PRO A 183 -3.67 18.40 -21.75
CA PRO A 183 -4.14 19.06 -22.97
C PRO A 183 -3.16 19.22 -24.13
N ASP A 184 -1.87 18.97 -23.91
CA ASP A 184 -0.76 19.17 -24.83
C ASP A 184 -0.15 17.85 -25.35
N ASP A 185 -0.90 16.75 -25.28
CA ASP A 185 -0.47 15.37 -25.60
C ASP A 185 0.66 14.85 -24.67
N HIS A 186 0.88 15.50 -23.53
CA HIS A 186 1.77 15.00 -22.49
C HIS A 186 1.10 13.95 -21.61
N VAL A 187 1.84 12.89 -21.31
CA VAL A 187 1.49 11.86 -20.35
C VAL A 187 1.82 12.35 -18.94
N LEU A 188 0.79 12.62 -18.14
CA LEU A 188 0.93 12.97 -16.73
C LEU A 188 1.30 11.75 -15.87
N LEU A 189 0.68 10.61 -16.17
CA LEU A 189 0.89 9.36 -15.47
C LEU A 189 0.60 8.20 -16.42
N ALA A 190 1.43 7.16 -16.42
CA ALA A 190 1.18 5.94 -17.18
C ALA A 190 1.65 4.72 -16.39
N ASN A 191 0.87 3.65 -16.46
CA ASN A 191 1.22 2.38 -15.82
C ASN A 191 2.38 1.69 -16.57
N PRO A 192 3.05 0.71 -15.95
CA PRO A 192 4.15 -0.01 -16.58
C PRO A 192 3.76 -0.67 -17.92
N THR A 193 2.57 -1.24 -18.01
CA THR A 193 2.04 -1.88 -19.22
C THR A 193 1.97 -0.90 -20.40
N PHE A 194 1.46 0.31 -20.20
CA PHE A 194 1.43 1.34 -21.25
C PHE A 194 2.84 1.73 -21.70
N ARG A 195 3.77 1.88 -20.73
CA ARG A 195 5.15 2.24 -21.04
C ARG A 195 5.87 1.14 -21.80
N ALA A 196 5.60 -0.12 -21.50
CA ALA A 196 6.12 -1.27 -22.25
C ALA A 196 5.62 -1.26 -23.70
N MET A 197 4.30 -1.15 -23.91
CA MET A 197 3.70 -1.02 -25.24
C MET A 197 4.28 0.16 -26.03
N ALA A 198 4.51 1.30 -25.38
CA ALA A 198 5.12 2.47 -26.03
C ALA A 198 6.62 2.30 -26.31
N ALA A 199 7.34 1.47 -25.53
CA ALA A 199 8.76 1.20 -25.74
C ALA A 199 9.00 0.25 -26.92
N GLU A 200 8.06 -0.67 -27.19
CA GLU A 200 8.06 -1.51 -28.40
C GLU A 200 8.00 -0.66 -29.67
N GLY A 201 7.27 0.46 -29.61
CA GLY A 201 7.20 1.45 -30.68
C GLY A 201 6.48 0.95 -31.94
N ASP A 202 5.69 -0.12 -31.83
CA ASP A 202 4.97 -0.70 -32.96
C ASP A 202 3.70 0.09 -33.31
N CYS A 203 3.07 0.74 -32.32
CA CYS A 203 1.84 1.50 -32.52
C CYS A 203 1.94 2.94 -32.00
N VAL A 204 2.39 3.09 -30.75
CA VAL A 204 2.65 4.38 -30.11
C VAL A 204 4.06 4.41 -29.54
N THR A 205 4.63 5.60 -29.39
CA THR A 205 5.94 5.85 -28.78
C THR A 205 5.87 7.01 -27.80
N LEU A 206 6.77 7.00 -26.82
CA LEU A 206 6.97 8.15 -25.92
C LEU A 206 8.28 8.86 -26.25
N SER A 207 8.17 10.11 -26.67
CA SER A 207 9.31 11.03 -26.83
C SER A 207 9.39 11.91 -25.58
N GLY A 208 10.09 11.42 -24.56
CA GLY A 208 10.00 11.97 -23.21
C GLY A 208 8.63 11.66 -22.59
N GLU A 209 7.84 12.69 -22.34
CA GLU A 209 6.46 12.56 -21.85
C GLU A 209 5.42 12.75 -22.96
N ARG A 210 5.84 13.07 -24.19
CA ARG A 210 4.92 13.30 -25.30
C ARG A 210 4.56 11.99 -25.97
N LEU A 211 3.26 11.76 -26.16
CA LEU A 211 2.75 10.60 -26.89
C LEU A 211 2.78 10.86 -28.40
N GLU A 212 3.33 9.90 -29.15
CA GLU A 212 3.36 9.91 -30.61
C GLU A 212 2.77 8.60 -31.15
N CYS A 213 2.07 8.65 -32.29
CA CYS A 213 1.62 7.45 -33.00
C CYS A 213 2.51 7.17 -34.19
N ALA A 214 2.66 5.90 -34.55
CA ALA A 214 3.46 5.48 -35.70
C ALA A 214 2.89 5.96 -37.05
N ASP A 215 1.55 6.08 -37.16
CA ASP A 215 0.84 6.57 -38.34
C ASP A 215 0.28 7.99 -38.12
N ILE A 216 0.42 8.85 -39.13
CA ILE A 216 0.05 10.27 -39.06
C ILE A 216 -1.47 10.51 -39.03
N ASP A 217 -2.27 9.65 -39.66
CA ASP A 217 -3.73 9.78 -39.63
C ASP A 217 -4.25 9.30 -38.27
N ASP A 218 -3.64 8.25 -37.72
CA ASP A 218 -3.96 7.74 -36.37
C ASP A 218 -3.58 8.77 -35.29
N ALA A 219 -2.42 9.42 -35.43
CA ALA A 219 -2.01 10.53 -34.57
C ALA A 219 -3.04 11.67 -34.57
N ARG A 220 -3.54 12.06 -35.77
CA ARG A 220 -4.57 13.09 -35.91
C ARG A 220 -5.89 12.67 -35.28
N ALA A 221 -6.29 11.42 -35.46
CA ALA A 221 -7.53 10.89 -34.87
C ALA A 221 -7.44 10.85 -33.33
N LEU A 222 -6.31 10.41 -32.79
CA LEU A 222 -6.06 10.37 -31.35
C LEU A 222 -6.05 11.77 -30.73
N ALA A 223 -5.30 12.71 -31.32
CA ALA A 223 -5.28 14.10 -30.87
C ALA A 223 -6.69 14.72 -30.88
N ALA A 224 -7.50 14.45 -31.92
CA ALA A 224 -8.86 14.95 -31.99
C ALA A 224 -9.76 14.38 -30.88
N ALA A 225 -9.61 13.08 -30.57
CA ALA A 225 -10.36 12.42 -29.50
C ALA A 225 -9.93 12.92 -28.11
N LEU A 226 -8.64 13.07 -27.86
CA LEU A 226 -8.10 13.63 -26.61
C LEU A 226 -8.62 15.06 -26.40
N ASN A 227 -8.45 15.93 -27.41
CA ASN A 227 -8.95 17.31 -27.35
C ASN A 227 -10.47 17.38 -27.11
N GLY A 228 -11.25 16.50 -27.76
CA GLY A 228 -12.68 16.40 -27.52
C GLY A 228 -13.01 15.98 -26.08
N ALA A 229 -12.28 15.00 -25.53
CA ALA A 229 -12.47 14.52 -24.16
C ALA A 229 -12.17 15.61 -23.14
N LEU A 230 -11.06 16.32 -23.32
CA LEU A 230 -10.62 17.39 -22.45
C LEU A 230 -11.63 18.55 -22.42
N ARG A 231 -12.22 18.89 -23.58
CA ARG A 231 -13.28 19.91 -23.66
C ARG A 231 -14.64 19.44 -23.12
N GLY A 232 -14.80 18.14 -22.85
CA GLY A 232 -16.07 17.55 -22.43
C GLY A 232 -17.07 17.34 -23.56
N ASP A 233 -16.64 17.51 -24.80
CA ASP A 233 -17.48 17.48 -26.02
C ASP A 233 -17.29 16.20 -26.85
N LEU A 234 -16.63 15.17 -26.29
CA LEU A 234 -16.38 13.93 -27.02
C LEU A 234 -17.67 13.10 -27.16
N PRO A 235 -18.22 12.92 -28.38
CA PRO A 235 -19.37 12.06 -28.57
C PRO A 235 -18.99 10.59 -28.32
N ALA A 236 -19.92 9.81 -27.78
CA ALA A 236 -19.68 8.42 -27.37
C ALA A 236 -19.15 7.50 -28.49
N ASN A 237 -19.43 7.82 -29.77
CA ASN A 237 -18.95 7.06 -30.92
C ASN A 237 -17.49 7.39 -31.33
N ARG A 238 -16.86 8.40 -30.72
CA ARG A 238 -15.46 8.78 -30.96
C ARG A 238 -14.53 8.47 -29.78
N THR A 239 -15.03 7.73 -28.80
CA THR A 239 -14.23 7.31 -27.64
C THR A 239 -13.32 6.13 -27.94
N VAL A 240 -13.53 5.42 -29.06
CA VAL A 240 -12.74 4.24 -29.45
C VAL A 240 -12.08 4.51 -30.80
N LEU A 241 -10.79 4.23 -30.88
CA LEU A 241 -9.93 4.38 -32.03
C LEU A 241 -9.23 3.05 -32.30
N ILE A 242 -8.94 2.82 -33.57
CA ILE A 242 -8.19 1.66 -34.04
C ILE A 242 -6.86 2.20 -34.54
N LEU A 243 -5.78 1.85 -33.86
CA LEU A 243 -4.45 2.35 -34.15
C LEU A 243 -3.64 1.26 -34.88
N ARG A 244 -3.11 1.61 -36.04
CA ARG A 244 -2.34 0.68 -36.88
C ARG A 244 -0.99 0.39 -36.27
N ARG A 245 -0.53 -0.84 -36.50
CA ARG A 245 0.83 -1.28 -36.17
C ARG A 245 1.75 -1.09 -37.35
N ARG A 246 3.01 -0.75 -37.08
CA ARG A 246 4.09 -0.71 -38.08
C ARG A 246 4.41 -2.12 -38.58
N SER A 247 4.32 -3.12 -37.72
CA SER A 247 4.52 -4.54 -38.03
C SER A 247 3.47 -5.11 -39.00
N GLY A 248 2.30 -4.47 -39.09
CA GLY A 248 1.17 -4.97 -39.87
C GLY A 248 0.33 -6.06 -39.18
N GLY A 249 0.57 -6.33 -37.89
CA GLY A 249 -0.30 -7.16 -37.05
C GLY A 249 -1.69 -6.56 -36.83
N LEU A 250 -2.51 -7.22 -36.01
CA LEU A 250 -3.83 -6.70 -35.64
C LEU A 250 -3.70 -5.32 -34.99
N PRO A 251 -4.53 -4.34 -35.36
CA PRO A 251 -4.41 -2.99 -34.84
C PRO A 251 -4.75 -2.92 -33.35
N MET A 252 -4.06 -2.05 -32.61
CA MET A 252 -4.37 -1.79 -31.20
C MET A 252 -5.69 -1.04 -31.06
N ILE A 253 -6.40 -1.30 -29.98
CA ILE A 253 -7.63 -0.59 -29.63
C ILE A 253 -7.27 0.48 -28.60
N ALA A 254 -7.51 1.74 -28.96
CA ALA A 254 -7.33 2.88 -28.08
C ALA A 254 -8.68 3.44 -27.64
N ARG A 255 -8.88 3.63 -26.33
CA ARG A 255 -10.09 4.20 -25.78
C ARG A 255 -9.77 5.47 -24.99
N VAL A 256 -10.39 6.57 -25.39
CA VAL A 256 -10.29 7.87 -24.71
C VAL A 256 -11.52 8.07 -23.83
N VAL A 257 -11.28 8.27 -22.54
CA VAL A 257 -12.32 8.51 -21.54
C VAL A 257 -12.07 9.87 -20.89
N PRO A 258 -13.00 10.84 -20.98
CA PRO A 258 -12.86 12.10 -20.26
C PRO A 258 -12.91 11.85 -18.75
N VAL A 259 -11.93 12.38 -18.03
CA VAL A 259 -11.95 12.38 -16.56
C VAL A 259 -12.53 13.71 -16.13
N LYS A 260 -13.77 13.70 -15.65
CA LYS A 260 -14.44 14.86 -15.06
C LYS A 260 -14.22 14.81 -13.57
N ASP A 261 -13.70 15.88 -12.98
CA ASP A 261 -13.65 15.99 -11.53
C ASP A 261 -14.81 16.83 -10.99
N GLY A 262 -15.57 16.23 -10.09
CA GLY A 262 -16.23 16.95 -9.01
C GLY A 262 -15.21 17.08 -7.88
N ASP A 263 -14.92 18.31 -7.46
CA ASP A 263 -14.05 18.73 -6.34
C ASP A 263 -12.52 18.89 -6.59
N LEU A 264 -11.92 18.43 -7.69
CA LEU A 264 -10.51 18.73 -8.04
C LEU A 264 -10.38 19.82 -9.12
N GLY A 265 -10.79 21.03 -8.77
CA GLY A 265 -10.68 22.30 -9.54
C GLY A 265 -10.04 22.24 -10.94
N HIS A 266 -10.85 22.46 -11.98
CA HIS A 266 -10.48 22.84 -13.36
C HIS A 266 -9.45 21.96 -14.12
N ALA A 267 -8.97 20.84 -13.59
CA ALA A 267 -8.09 19.94 -14.32
C ALA A 267 -8.91 19.12 -15.34
N HIS A 268 -8.85 19.53 -16.61
CA HIS A 268 -9.34 18.71 -17.72
C HIS A 268 -8.27 17.68 -18.04
N MET A 269 -8.50 16.41 -17.67
CA MET A 269 -7.62 15.29 -18.02
C MET A 269 -8.40 14.27 -18.85
N ALA A 270 -7.69 13.55 -19.70
CA ALA A 270 -8.25 12.42 -20.43
C ALA A 270 -7.51 11.14 -20.06
N MET A 271 -8.24 10.07 -19.79
CA MET A 271 -7.67 8.74 -19.62
C MET A 271 -7.64 8.04 -20.97
N LEU A 272 -6.44 7.65 -21.40
CA LEU A 272 -6.20 6.82 -22.56
C LEU A 272 -5.97 5.37 -22.10
N VAL A 273 -6.77 4.46 -22.63
CA VAL A 273 -6.62 3.01 -22.44
C VAL A 273 -6.17 2.39 -23.76
N LEU A 274 -5.06 1.67 -23.76
CA LEU A 274 -4.55 0.90 -24.88
C LEU A 274 -4.72 -0.60 -24.59
N ILE A 275 -5.28 -1.31 -25.57
CA ILE A 275 -5.51 -2.75 -25.51
C ILE A 275 -4.87 -3.36 -26.75
N ASP A 276 -4.00 -4.35 -26.51
CA ASP A 276 -3.40 -5.16 -27.56
C ASP A 276 -4.25 -6.42 -27.80
N PRO A 277 -4.94 -6.58 -28.95
CA PRO A 277 -5.70 -7.79 -29.22
C PRO A 277 -4.83 -9.04 -29.46
N GLU A 278 -3.55 -8.89 -29.76
CA GLU A 278 -2.60 -10.01 -29.95
C GLU A 278 -1.91 -10.42 -28.65
N GLU A 279 -2.12 -9.69 -27.55
CA GLU A 279 -1.49 -10.04 -26.29
C GLU A 279 -2.26 -11.16 -25.58
N ASP A 280 -1.66 -12.34 -25.55
CA ASP A 280 -2.18 -13.58 -24.93
C ASP A 280 -2.50 -13.47 -23.43
N THR A 281 -2.11 -12.35 -22.78
CA THR A 281 -2.30 -12.12 -21.35
C THR A 281 -3.71 -11.69 -20.99
N HIS A 282 -4.56 -11.33 -21.96
CA HIS A 282 -5.93 -10.88 -21.73
C HIS A 282 -6.94 -12.01 -21.47
N VAL A 283 -6.63 -13.24 -21.89
CA VAL A 283 -7.58 -14.36 -21.85
C VAL A 283 -6.91 -15.58 -21.20
N THR A 284 -7.17 -15.77 -19.91
CA THR A 284 -6.62 -16.88 -19.11
C THR A 284 -7.72 -17.67 -18.42
N ALA A 285 -7.47 -18.97 -18.21
CA ALA A 285 -8.31 -19.84 -17.39
C ALA A 285 -7.99 -19.76 -15.89
N ARG A 286 -7.02 -18.93 -15.47
CA ARG A 286 -6.57 -18.83 -14.07
C ARG A 286 -7.68 -18.47 -13.08
N GLY A 287 -8.70 -17.71 -13.50
CA GLY A 287 -9.88 -17.44 -12.67
C GLY A 287 -10.63 -18.71 -12.22
N LEU A 288 -10.52 -19.80 -12.99
CA LEU A 288 -11.16 -21.09 -12.69
C LEU A 288 -10.48 -21.83 -11.53
N ASP A 289 -9.23 -21.51 -11.18
CA ASP A 289 -8.52 -22.13 -10.06
C ASP A 289 -9.15 -21.78 -8.71
N ALA A 290 -9.86 -20.64 -8.62
CA ALA A 290 -10.55 -20.20 -7.41
C ALA A 290 -11.65 -21.18 -6.94
N PHE A 291 -12.14 -22.04 -7.83
CA PHE A 291 -13.10 -23.09 -7.46
C PHE A 291 -12.43 -24.28 -6.75
N HIS A 292 -11.10 -24.43 -6.86
CA HIS A 292 -10.34 -25.57 -6.34
C HIS A 292 -10.89 -26.94 -6.80
N LEU A 293 -11.53 -26.97 -7.97
CA LEU A 293 -12.13 -28.18 -8.56
C LEU A 293 -11.20 -28.87 -9.57
N LEU A 294 -10.25 -28.13 -10.14
CA LEU A 294 -9.37 -28.59 -11.21
C LEU A 294 -8.02 -29.06 -10.66
N THR A 295 -7.47 -30.09 -11.28
CA THR A 295 -6.06 -30.45 -11.10
C THR A 295 -5.16 -29.47 -11.88
N PRO A 296 -3.87 -29.34 -11.53
CA PRO A 296 -2.94 -28.49 -12.28
C PRO A 296 -2.91 -28.81 -13.78
N ALA A 297 -2.97 -30.10 -14.13
CA ALA A 297 -2.99 -30.56 -15.50
C ALA A 297 -4.28 -30.20 -16.25
N GLU A 298 -5.43 -30.14 -15.57
CA GLU A 298 -6.70 -29.73 -16.17
C GLU A 298 -6.78 -28.20 -16.32
N LEU A 299 -6.26 -27.44 -15.35
CA LEU A 299 -6.18 -25.99 -15.43
C LEU A 299 -5.33 -25.54 -16.62
N GLU A 300 -4.18 -26.19 -16.83
CA GLU A 300 -3.29 -25.93 -17.97
C GLU A 300 -3.99 -26.20 -19.32
N VAL A 301 -4.78 -27.28 -19.41
CA VAL A 301 -5.59 -27.58 -20.61
C VAL A 301 -6.68 -26.54 -20.82
N CYS A 302 -7.35 -26.10 -19.75
CA CYS A 302 -8.34 -25.04 -19.83
C CYS A 302 -7.72 -23.73 -20.31
N ASP A 303 -6.53 -23.37 -19.83
CA ASP A 303 -5.83 -22.14 -20.22
C ASP A 303 -5.53 -22.11 -21.72
N LEU A 304 -5.04 -23.23 -22.27
CA LEU A 304 -4.78 -23.34 -23.71
C LEU A 304 -6.09 -23.32 -24.53
N ILE A 305 -7.17 -23.96 -24.07
CA ILE A 305 -8.46 -23.87 -24.79
C ILE A 305 -9.00 -22.44 -24.79
N VAL A 306 -8.90 -21.75 -23.66
CA VAL A 306 -9.38 -20.38 -23.48
C VAL A 306 -8.59 -19.40 -24.37
N LYS A 307 -7.31 -19.67 -24.60
CA LYS A 307 -6.45 -19.00 -25.61
C LYS A 307 -6.76 -19.37 -27.07
N GLY A 308 -7.70 -20.28 -27.31
CA GLY A 308 -8.16 -20.64 -28.65
C GLY A 308 -7.44 -21.84 -29.29
N PHE A 309 -6.52 -22.50 -28.58
CA PHE A 309 -5.85 -23.69 -29.12
C PHE A 309 -6.83 -24.85 -29.33
N ARG A 310 -6.64 -25.56 -30.43
CA ARG A 310 -7.37 -26.79 -30.76
C ARG A 310 -6.83 -27.98 -29.97
N THR A 311 -7.63 -29.04 -29.85
CA THR A 311 -7.28 -30.19 -29.00
C THR A 311 -6.05 -30.96 -29.46
N ASP A 312 -5.80 -30.99 -30.76
CA ASP A 312 -4.56 -31.49 -31.37
C ASP A 312 -3.35 -30.63 -30.98
N GLU A 313 -3.46 -29.31 -31.12
CA GLU A 313 -2.41 -28.36 -30.74
C GLU A 313 -2.09 -28.42 -29.24
N VAL A 314 -3.12 -28.53 -28.38
CA VAL A 314 -2.95 -28.72 -26.94
C VAL A 314 -2.22 -30.02 -26.62
N ALA A 315 -2.55 -31.10 -27.33
CA ALA A 315 -1.89 -32.38 -27.13
C ALA A 315 -0.40 -32.32 -27.52
N GLU A 316 -0.08 -31.64 -28.63
CA GLU A 316 1.28 -31.40 -29.09
C GLU A 316 2.07 -30.52 -28.11
N LEU A 317 1.53 -29.36 -27.73
CA LEU A 317 2.17 -28.42 -26.79
C LEU A 317 2.49 -29.08 -25.44
N ARG A 318 1.59 -29.92 -24.96
CA ARG A 318 1.75 -30.63 -23.67
C ARG A 318 2.46 -31.97 -23.79
N GLN A 319 2.87 -32.37 -25.00
CA GLN A 319 3.50 -33.66 -25.28
C GLN A 319 2.67 -34.86 -24.76
N THR A 320 1.35 -34.80 -24.88
CA THR A 320 0.43 -35.86 -24.45
C THR A 320 -0.28 -36.49 -25.64
N LYS A 321 -0.88 -37.68 -25.44
CA LYS A 321 -1.72 -38.29 -26.47
C LYS A 321 -3.02 -37.49 -26.65
N LEU A 322 -3.49 -37.37 -27.89
CA LEU A 322 -4.76 -36.70 -28.22
C LEU A 322 -5.94 -37.22 -27.38
N GLN A 323 -5.99 -38.54 -27.15
CA GLN A 323 -7.05 -39.16 -26.34
C GLN A 323 -6.99 -38.74 -24.87
N THR A 324 -5.78 -38.60 -24.31
CA THR A 324 -5.57 -38.13 -22.93
C THR A 324 -6.01 -36.67 -22.80
N THR A 325 -5.63 -35.80 -23.74
CA THR A 325 -6.09 -34.40 -23.76
C THR A 325 -7.61 -34.33 -23.88
N ARG A 326 -8.24 -35.13 -24.75
CA ARG A 326 -9.71 -35.19 -24.86
C ARG A 326 -10.38 -35.58 -23.55
N SER A 327 -9.83 -36.54 -22.81
CA SER A 327 -10.36 -36.92 -21.49
C SER A 327 -10.24 -35.77 -20.52
N GLN A 328 -9.05 -35.16 -20.39
CA GLN A 328 -8.81 -34.04 -19.48
C GLN A 328 -9.74 -32.84 -19.76
N ILE A 329 -9.99 -32.51 -21.04
CA ILE A 329 -10.95 -31.47 -21.42
C ILE A 329 -12.36 -31.83 -20.94
N LYS A 330 -12.79 -33.08 -21.18
CA LYS A 330 -14.11 -33.57 -20.78
C LYS A 330 -14.28 -33.53 -19.26
N ASP A 331 -13.27 -34.01 -18.54
CA ASP A 331 -13.27 -34.08 -17.08
C ASP A 331 -13.27 -32.67 -16.47
N ALA A 332 -12.49 -31.74 -17.03
CA ALA A 332 -12.50 -30.33 -16.62
C ALA A 332 -13.86 -29.64 -16.86
N MET A 333 -14.47 -29.83 -18.04
CA MET A 333 -15.80 -29.29 -18.34
C MET A 333 -16.87 -29.85 -17.41
N ALA A 334 -16.84 -31.15 -17.11
CA ALA A 334 -17.76 -31.77 -16.17
C ALA A 334 -17.61 -31.21 -14.75
N LYS A 335 -16.36 -31.01 -14.28
CA LYS A 335 -16.06 -30.42 -12.98
C LYS A 335 -16.52 -28.96 -12.86
N LEU A 336 -16.45 -28.20 -13.95
CA LEU A 336 -16.86 -26.79 -14.02
C LEU A 336 -18.34 -26.60 -14.37
N MET A 337 -19.08 -27.70 -14.60
CA MET A 337 -20.47 -27.69 -15.08
C MET A 337 -20.66 -26.88 -16.38
N CYS A 338 -19.70 -27.00 -17.30
CA CYS A 338 -19.76 -26.37 -18.62
C CYS A 338 -20.20 -27.40 -19.67
N ASP A 339 -21.28 -27.11 -20.40
CA ASP A 339 -21.77 -27.99 -21.48
C ASP A 339 -21.00 -27.78 -22.79
N THR A 340 -20.48 -26.56 -23.00
CA THR A 340 -19.70 -26.21 -24.18
C THR A 340 -18.38 -25.53 -23.84
N ARG A 341 -17.44 -25.54 -24.80
CA ARG A 341 -16.20 -24.74 -24.69
C ARG A 341 -16.47 -23.25 -24.58
N LEU A 342 -17.57 -22.77 -25.17
CA LEU A 342 -17.99 -21.38 -25.05
C LEU A 342 -18.41 -21.05 -23.62
N ASP A 343 -19.04 -21.99 -22.92
CA ASP A 343 -19.40 -21.81 -21.50
C ASP A 343 -18.13 -21.76 -20.63
N MET A 344 -17.15 -22.62 -20.91
CA MET A 344 -15.83 -22.55 -20.25
C MET A 344 -15.15 -21.19 -20.50
N LEU A 345 -15.14 -20.71 -21.75
CA LEU A 345 -14.57 -19.41 -22.09
C LEU A 345 -15.29 -18.27 -21.36
N ARG A 346 -16.63 -18.27 -21.35
CA ARG A 346 -17.43 -17.27 -20.63
C ARG A 346 -17.15 -17.30 -19.13
N LEU A 347 -17.06 -18.48 -18.54
CA LEU A 347 -16.75 -18.65 -17.11
C LEU A 347 -15.34 -18.15 -16.79
N ALA A 348 -14.36 -18.46 -17.65
CA ALA A 348 -12.99 -17.97 -17.52
C ALA A 348 -12.93 -16.43 -17.61
N LEU A 349 -13.61 -15.82 -18.58
CA LEU A 349 -13.68 -14.36 -18.71
C LEU A 349 -14.38 -13.70 -17.52
N ALA A 350 -15.44 -14.31 -16.99
CA ALA A 350 -16.16 -13.79 -15.84
C ALA A 350 -15.36 -13.88 -14.53
N THR A 351 -14.36 -14.77 -14.46
CA THR A 351 -13.58 -15.05 -13.25
C THR A 351 -12.14 -14.54 -13.31
N SER A 352 -11.68 -14.06 -14.47
CA SER A 352 -10.33 -13.51 -14.64
C SER A 352 -10.30 -12.00 -14.34
N PRO A 353 -9.68 -11.56 -13.24
CA PRO A 353 -9.44 -10.14 -13.01
C PRO A 353 -8.39 -9.62 -14.00
N ASN A 354 -8.57 -8.40 -14.52
CA ASN A 354 -7.61 -7.70 -15.37
C ASN A 354 -6.39 -7.19 -14.56
N LEU A 355 -5.79 -8.06 -13.76
CA LEU A 355 -4.68 -7.77 -12.87
C LEU A 355 -3.55 -8.76 -13.13
N ILE A 356 -2.35 -8.24 -13.39
CA ILE A 356 -1.11 -8.99 -13.41
C ILE A 356 -0.84 -9.44 -11.96
N ARG A 357 -0.91 -10.75 -11.72
CA ARG A 357 -0.55 -11.36 -10.44
C ARG A 357 0.98 -11.52 -10.37
N GLN A 358 1.60 -11.14 -9.25
CA GLN A 358 2.97 -11.58 -8.98
C GLN A 358 2.97 -13.10 -8.74
N GLU A 359 3.79 -13.84 -9.47
CA GLU A 359 4.23 -15.15 -9.02
C GLU A 359 4.89 -14.95 -7.66
N SER A 360 4.32 -15.53 -6.62
CA SER A 360 4.85 -15.42 -5.27
C SER A 360 6.20 -16.14 -5.24
N GLU A 361 7.30 -15.41 -5.00
CA GLU A 361 8.56 -16.03 -4.63
C GLU A 361 8.32 -16.95 -3.42
N PRO A 362 8.72 -18.24 -3.47
CA PRO A 362 8.41 -19.20 -2.43
C PRO A 362 9.39 -19.06 -1.26
N HIS A 363 9.28 -18.02 -0.42
CA HIS A 363 10.06 -17.95 0.83
C HIS A 363 9.26 -17.43 2.05
N LEU A 364 9.51 -18.09 3.19
CA LEU A 364 8.99 -17.89 4.55
C LEU A 364 7.63 -18.52 4.93
N GLN A 365 7.53 -19.84 4.81
CA GLN A 365 6.85 -20.65 5.82
C GLN A 365 7.83 -21.65 6.44
N ALA A 366 8.53 -21.23 7.50
CA ALA A 366 9.10 -22.12 8.50
C ALA A 366 9.55 -21.29 9.72
N LYS A 367 8.65 -21.10 10.68
CA LYS A 367 8.92 -21.09 12.14
C LYS A 367 7.64 -20.73 12.90
N VAL A 368 6.76 -21.71 13.02
CA VAL A 368 5.92 -21.88 14.20
C VAL A 368 5.97 -23.37 14.54
N GLN A 369 6.91 -23.72 15.42
CA GLN A 369 6.80 -24.84 16.35
C GLN A 369 7.34 -24.35 17.68
#